data_AF-A0A067FIS6-F1
#
_entry.id   AF-A0A067FIS6-F1
#
_cell.length_a   1.000
_cell.length_b   1.000
_cell.length_c   1.000
_cell.angle_alpha   90.00
_cell.angle_beta   90.00
_cell.angle_gamma   90.00
#
_symmetry.space_group_name_H-M   'P 1'
#
loop_
_entity.id
_entity.type
_entity.pdbx_description
1 polymer ?
#
loop_
_entity_poly.entity_id
_entity_poly.type
_entity_poly.pdbx_seq_one_letter_code
_entity_poly.pdbx_strand_id
1 'polypeptide(L)'
;MKTARAWKLGGIRDFQMMAGYRQQRPHLKRPIWIIAFVTFFIIFLTGVYVYPSGSGSLASCYFFSAQVVFKEILNKPPVHSKNPKVAFMFLTPGNLPFENLWEKFFHGHEDRFSVYVHASSEKPMHVSRYFVGRDIRSEKVAWGRISMLDAEKRLLAHALLDPDNQQFVLLSDSCIPLHNFDYVYNYLMYTNVSYVDCFEDPGPHGNGRYSEHMLPEVEKKDFRKGSQ
;
A
#
# COMPACT_ATOMS: atom_id res chain seq x y z
N MET A 1 -72.60 -12.65 -54.87
CA MET A 1 -73.08 -12.68 -56.26
C MET A 1 -71.92 -12.29 -57.18
N LYS A 2 -71.88 -12.92 -58.36
CA LYS A 2 -70.87 -12.90 -59.45
C LYS A 2 -70.36 -11.47 -59.79
N THR A 3 -69.15 -11.24 -60.31
CA THR A 3 -68.61 -11.76 -61.58
C THR A 3 -67.08 -11.59 -61.72
N ALA A 4 -66.47 -12.46 -62.54
CA ALA A 4 -65.12 -12.35 -63.09
C ALA A 4 -65.18 -12.25 -64.63
N ARG A 5 -64.14 -11.69 -65.27
CA ARG A 5 -63.62 -11.87 -66.67
C ARG A 5 -62.78 -10.62 -67.05
N ALA A 6 -61.73 -10.63 -67.88
CA ALA A 6 -60.99 -11.64 -68.64
C ALA A 6 -59.66 -11.01 -69.11
N TRP A 7 -58.67 -11.85 -69.45
CA TRP A 7 -57.35 -11.48 -69.98
C TRP A 7 -57.36 -11.17 -71.48
N LYS A 8 -56.38 -10.39 -71.97
CA LYS A 8 -55.95 -10.39 -73.38
C LYS A 8 -54.42 -10.41 -73.48
N LEU A 9 -53.92 -11.31 -74.32
CA LEU A 9 -52.51 -11.64 -74.56
C LEU A 9 -52.11 -11.17 -75.98
N GLY A 10 -50.87 -10.74 -76.15
CA GLY A 10 -50.20 -10.52 -77.45
C GLY A 10 -49.08 -9.50 -77.28
N GLY A 11 -47.85 -9.67 -77.77
CA GLY A 11 -47.21 -10.67 -78.61
C GLY A 11 -45.78 -10.15 -78.89
N ILE A 12 -44.85 -11.08 -79.02
CA ILE A 12 -43.38 -10.96 -79.05
C ILE A 12 -42.83 -10.23 -80.30
N ARG A 13 -41.61 -9.65 -80.17
CA ARG A 13 -40.55 -9.28 -81.17
C ARG A 13 -40.40 -7.76 -81.33
N ASP A 14 -39.27 -7.13 -81.01
CA ASP A 14 -37.94 -7.35 -81.61
C ASP A 14 -36.76 -7.16 -80.63
N PHE A 15 -35.75 -8.02 -80.77
CA PHE A 15 -34.42 -7.90 -80.19
C PHE A 15 -33.46 -7.53 -81.33
N GLN A 16 -32.79 -6.38 -81.26
CA GLN A 16 -31.49 -6.24 -81.94
C GLN A 16 -30.55 -5.29 -81.18
N MET A 17 -29.30 -5.72 -81.16
CA MET A 17 -28.23 -5.40 -80.21
C MET A 17 -27.54 -4.05 -80.50
N MET A 18 -27.18 -3.33 -79.43
CA MET A 18 -25.95 -2.53 -79.38
C MET A 18 -25.18 -2.91 -78.12
N ALA A 19 -24.06 -3.58 -78.32
CA ALA A 19 -23.05 -3.84 -77.31
C ALA A 19 -22.27 -2.54 -77.02
N GLY A 20 -22.15 -2.16 -75.76
CA GLY A 20 -21.40 -0.97 -75.36
C GLY A 20 -21.15 -0.89 -73.84
N TYR A 21 -19.98 -1.38 -73.44
CA TYR A 21 -19.23 -1.09 -72.21
C TYR A 21 -19.72 -1.71 -70.87
N ARG A 22 -19.15 -2.89 -70.53
CA ARG A 22 -19.12 -3.43 -69.17
C ARG A 22 -18.20 -2.58 -68.29
N GLN A 23 -18.76 -1.79 -67.36
CA GLN A 23 -18.02 -1.39 -66.16
C GLN A 23 -18.31 -2.41 -65.05
N GLN A 24 -17.34 -3.28 -64.77
CA GLN A 24 -17.30 -4.04 -63.52
C GLN A 24 -17.01 -3.08 -62.37
N ARG A 25 -17.98 -2.89 -61.46
CA ARG A 25 -17.71 -2.29 -60.15
C ARG A 25 -16.78 -3.23 -59.36
N PRO A 26 -15.70 -2.72 -58.74
CA PRO A 26 -14.81 -3.59 -57.97
C PRO A 26 -15.60 -4.13 -56.77
N HIS A 27 -15.48 -5.43 -56.54
CA HIS A 27 -15.99 -6.11 -55.36
C HIS A 27 -15.25 -5.55 -54.14
N LEU A 28 -15.83 -4.55 -53.47
CA LEU A 28 -15.35 -4.11 -52.16
C LEU A 28 -15.41 -5.33 -51.24
N LYS A 29 -14.26 -5.97 -51.01
CA LYS A 29 -14.10 -6.94 -49.95
C LYS A 29 -14.55 -6.22 -48.69
N ARG A 30 -15.72 -6.60 -48.15
CA ARG A 30 -16.17 -6.10 -46.85
C ARG A 30 -14.98 -6.23 -45.90
N PRO A 31 -14.65 -5.21 -45.11
CA PRO A 31 -13.44 -5.22 -44.31
C PRO A 31 -13.66 -6.11 -43.08
N ILE A 32 -13.81 -7.41 -43.32
CA ILE A 32 -13.97 -8.47 -42.31
C ILE A 32 -12.78 -8.41 -41.35
N TRP A 33 -11.61 -8.03 -41.84
CA TRP A 33 -10.43 -7.74 -41.04
C TRP A 33 -10.65 -6.64 -40.01
N ILE A 34 -11.34 -5.54 -40.34
CA ILE A 34 -11.65 -4.48 -39.38
C ILE A 34 -12.57 -5.01 -38.29
N ILE A 35 -13.59 -5.79 -38.65
CA ILE A 35 -14.51 -6.39 -37.67
C ILE A 35 -13.74 -7.36 -36.76
N ALA A 36 -12.88 -8.21 -37.32
CA ALA A 36 -12.05 -9.15 -36.56
C ALA A 36 -11.04 -8.44 -35.64
N PHE A 37 -10.46 -7.32 -36.09
CA PHE A 37 -9.58 -6.51 -35.26
C PHE A 37 -10.34 -5.85 -34.11
N VAL A 38 -11.52 -5.27 -34.38
CA VAL A 38 -12.34 -4.64 -33.36
C VAL A 38 -12.85 -5.66 -32.34
N THR A 39 -13.29 -6.84 -32.78
CA THR A 39 -13.72 -7.90 -31.85
C THR A 39 -12.55 -8.45 -31.03
N PHE A 40 -11.38 -8.64 -31.64
CA PHE A 40 -10.17 -9.04 -30.91
C PHE A 40 -9.76 -7.99 -29.88
N PHE A 41 -9.81 -6.70 -30.23
CA PHE A 41 -9.48 -5.61 -29.31
C PHE A 41 -10.49 -5.52 -28.16
N ILE A 42 -11.78 -5.69 -28.43
CA ILE A 42 -12.82 -5.72 -27.40
C ILE A 42 -12.64 -6.93 -26.49
N ILE A 43 -12.37 -8.13 -27.03
CA ILE A 43 -12.11 -9.34 -26.24
C ILE A 43 -10.83 -9.19 -25.41
N PHE A 44 -9.81 -8.54 -25.93
CA PHE A 44 -8.59 -8.23 -25.18
C PHE A 44 -8.86 -7.24 -24.05
N LEU A 45 -9.62 -6.16 -24.32
CA LEU A 45 -10.01 -5.18 -23.30
C LEU A 45 -10.94 -5.77 -22.24
N THR A 46 -11.91 -6.60 -22.63
CA THR A 46 -12.76 -7.34 -21.68
C THR A 46 -11.96 -8.40 -20.95
N GLY A 47 -10.99 -9.04 -21.59
CA GLY A 47 -10.03 -9.94 -20.95
C GLY A 47 -9.22 -9.23 -19.87
N VAL A 48 -8.68 -8.05 -20.15
CA VAL A 48 -7.95 -7.22 -19.17
C VAL A 48 -8.87 -6.66 -18.07
N TYR A 49 -10.12 -6.35 -18.40
CA TYR A 49 -11.11 -5.84 -17.45
C TYR A 49 -11.70 -6.92 -16.53
N VAL A 50 -11.96 -8.12 -17.06
CA VAL A 50 -12.53 -9.28 -16.35
C VAL A 50 -11.45 -10.11 -15.65
N TYR A 51 -10.27 -10.22 -16.26
CA TYR A 51 -9.07 -10.79 -15.66
C TYR A 51 -8.01 -9.70 -15.53
N PRO A 52 -7.99 -8.94 -14.41
CA PRO A 52 -6.85 -8.09 -14.10
C PRO A 52 -5.66 -9.01 -13.85
N SER A 53 -4.88 -9.27 -14.89
CA SER A 53 -3.54 -9.84 -14.78
C SER A 53 -2.68 -8.82 -14.05
N GLY A 54 -2.77 -8.79 -12.72
CA GLY A 54 -2.17 -7.70 -11.97
C GLY A 54 -2.32 -7.71 -10.45
N SER A 55 -3.21 -8.50 -9.85
CA SER A 55 -3.16 -8.69 -8.39
C SER A 55 -2.09 -9.71 -7.99
N GLY A 56 -1.92 -10.77 -8.77
CA GLY A 56 -0.93 -11.83 -8.52
C GLY A 56 0.51 -11.41 -8.84
N SER A 57 0.78 -10.81 -10.01
CA SER A 57 2.16 -10.52 -10.43
C SER A 57 2.80 -9.39 -9.64
N LEU A 58 2.06 -8.32 -9.32
CA LEU A 58 2.61 -7.21 -8.54
C LEU A 58 2.84 -7.63 -7.08
N ALA A 59 1.85 -8.28 -6.45
CA ALA A 59 1.98 -8.76 -5.09
C ALA A 59 3.05 -9.85 -4.96
N SER A 60 3.15 -10.76 -5.94
CA SER A 60 4.21 -11.77 -5.98
C SER A 60 5.60 -11.13 -6.15
N CYS A 61 5.76 -10.15 -7.04
CA CYS A 61 7.02 -9.41 -7.17
C CYS A 61 7.38 -8.58 -5.92
N TYR A 62 6.41 -7.92 -5.29
CA TYR A 62 6.62 -7.23 -4.00
C TYR A 62 6.98 -8.22 -2.88
N PHE A 63 6.40 -9.41 -2.89
CA PHE A 63 6.69 -10.45 -1.92
C PHE A 63 8.10 -11.02 -2.08
N PHE A 64 8.51 -11.35 -3.31
CA PHE A 64 9.86 -11.83 -3.59
C PHE A 64 10.92 -10.77 -3.27
N SER A 65 10.67 -9.51 -3.62
CA SER A 65 11.58 -8.41 -3.27
C SER A 65 11.64 -8.17 -1.75
N ALA A 66 10.52 -8.23 -1.04
CA ALA A 66 10.49 -8.11 0.42
C ALA A 66 11.28 -9.24 1.09
N GLN A 67 11.10 -10.50 0.69
CA GLN A 67 11.85 -11.63 1.26
C GLN A 67 13.36 -11.50 1.07
N VAL A 68 13.82 -11.08 -0.12
CA VAL A 68 15.24 -10.86 -0.38
C VAL A 68 15.78 -9.74 0.51
N VAL A 69 15.06 -8.62 0.60
CA VAL A 69 15.45 -7.48 1.46
C VAL A 69 15.47 -7.87 2.93
N PHE A 70 14.46 -8.58 3.44
CA PHE A 70 14.45 -9.06 4.83
C PHE A 70 15.63 -10.00 5.10
N LYS A 71 15.93 -10.92 4.18
CA LYS A 71 17.06 -11.84 4.32
C LYS A 71 18.40 -11.09 4.30
N GLU A 72 18.56 -10.07 3.46
CA GLU A 72 19.75 -9.22 3.47
C GLU A 72 19.87 -8.42 4.78
N ILE A 73 18.77 -7.84 5.28
CA ILE A 73 18.75 -7.11 6.55
C ILE A 73 19.13 -8.03 7.71
N LEU A 74 18.53 -9.22 7.78
CA LEU A 74 18.79 -10.20 8.84
C LEU A 74 20.22 -10.76 8.79
N ASN A 75 20.82 -10.86 7.60
CA ASN A 75 22.19 -11.34 7.43
C ASN A 75 23.25 -10.23 7.52
N LYS A 76 22.83 -8.96 7.61
CA LYS A 76 23.75 -7.84 7.73
C LYS A 76 24.45 -7.91 9.10
N PRO A 77 25.79 -7.78 9.16
CA PRO A 77 26.48 -7.81 10.44
C PRO A 77 25.98 -6.66 11.34
N PRO A 78 25.82 -6.88 12.65
CA PRO A 78 25.35 -5.86 13.57
C PRO A 78 26.31 -4.68 13.56
N VAL A 79 25.77 -3.50 13.28
CA VAL A 79 26.53 -2.25 13.28
C VAL A 79 26.93 -1.94 14.71
N HIS A 80 28.22 -2.03 15.00
CA HIS A 80 28.75 -1.62 16.30
C HIS A 80 28.87 -0.10 16.33
N SER A 81 27.86 0.56 16.89
CA SER A 81 27.92 1.99 17.18
C SER A 81 28.86 2.24 18.35
N LYS A 82 29.64 3.33 18.26
CA LYS A 82 30.46 3.82 19.37
C LYS A 82 29.63 4.53 20.44
N ASN A 83 28.48 5.08 20.05
CA ASN A 83 27.58 5.85 20.89
C ASN A 83 26.14 5.39 20.62
N PRO A 84 25.75 4.21 21.11
CA PRO A 84 24.45 3.66 20.76
C PRO A 84 23.31 4.49 21.39
N LYS A 85 22.20 4.60 20.67
CA LYS A 85 21.05 5.45 21.02
C LYS A 85 19.75 4.68 21.02
N VAL A 86 18.80 5.20 21.80
CA VAL A 86 17.39 4.82 21.71
C VAL A 86 16.65 5.86 20.86
N ALA A 87 15.98 5.41 19.81
CA ALA A 87 15.11 6.23 18.97
C ALA A 87 13.71 6.30 19.57
N PHE A 88 13.31 7.48 20.05
CA PHE A 88 11.96 7.77 20.51
C PHE A 88 11.14 8.34 19.35
N MET A 89 10.18 7.57 18.89
CA MET A 89 9.33 7.86 17.74
C MET A 89 7.92 8.21 18.22
N PHE A 90 7.55 9.47 18.12
CA PHE A 90 6.25 9.97 18.54
C PHE A 90 5.29 10.03 17.35
N LEU A 91 4.22 9.26 17.40
CA LEU A 91 3.11 9.33 16.44
C LEU A 91 1.93 10.03 17.13
N THR A 92 1.66 11.28 16.74
CA THR A 92 0.71 12.15 17.41
C THR A 92 -0.35 12.68 16.46
N PRO A 93 -1.55 13.02 16.94
CA PRO A 93 -2.50 13.77 16.15
C PRO A 93 -2.02 15.22 15.91
N GLY A 94 -1.31 15.83 16.86
CA GLY A 94 -0.83 17.22 16.81
C GLY A 94 0.23 17.52 17.87
N ASN A 95 0.02 18.57 18.67
CA ASN A 95 0.93 18.97 19.76
C ASN A 95 1.17 17.86 20.79
N LEU A 96 2.32 17.90 21.45
CA LEU A 96 2.70 16.99 22.53
C LEU A 96 2.34 17.60 23.89
N PRO A 97 1.24 17.18 24.55
CA PRO A 97 0.81 17.81 25.81
C PRO A 97 1.83 17.61 26.95
N PHE A 98 2.62 16.53 26.89
CA PHE A 98 3.62 16.20 27.90
C PHE A 98 5.05 16.56 27.47
N GLU A 99 5.23 17.47 26.52
CA GLU A 99 6.55 17.87 26.01
C GLU A 99 7.52 18.29 27.13
N ASN A 100 7.05 19.09 28.09
CA ASN A 100 7.85 19.53 29.24
C ASN A 100 8.29 18.37 30.16
N LEU A 101 7.50 17.30 30.25
CA LEU A 101 7.88 16.11 31.02
C LEU A 101 8.97 15.33 30.29
N TRP A 102 8.80 15.15 28.97
CA TRP A 102 9.80 14.52 28.12
C TRP A 102 11.09 15.33 28.08
N GLU A 103 11.03 16.67 28.11
CA GLU A 103 12.22 17.52 28.24
C GLU A 103 13.02 17.19 29.50
N LYS A 104 12.34 17.07 30.65
CA LYS A 104 13.00 16.70 31.91
C LYS A 104 13.57 15.29 31.86
N PHE A 105 12.88 14.36 31.21
CA PHE A 105 13.35 13.00 31.03
C PHE A 105 14.63 12.94 30.18
N PHE A 106 14.70 13.71 29.10
CA PHE A 106 15.85 13.73 28.18
C PHE A 106 17.05 14.57 28.65
N HIS A 107 16.85 15.44 29.64
CA HIS A 107 17.85 16.40 30.05
C HIS A 107 19.17 15.78 30.54
N GLY A 108 20.27 16.12 29.86
CA GLY A 108 21.63 15.65 30.19
C GLY A 108 22.02 14.32 29.54
N HIS A 109 21.28 13.86 28.54
CA HIS A 109 21.48 12.57 27.88
C HIS A 109 21.47 12.65 26.35
N GLU A 110 21.78 13.82 25.79
CA GLU A 110 21.62 14.17 24.37
C GLU A 110 22.40 13.28 23.38
N ASP A 111 23.41 12.57 23.86
CA ASP A 111 24.24 11.65 23.10
C ASP A 111 23.69 10.21 23.04
N ARG A 112 22.68 9.90 23.85
CA ARG A 112 22.11 8.54 24.04
C ARG A 112 20.71 8.35 23.49
N PHE A 113 20.12 9.37 22.87
CA PHE A 113 18.81 9.25 22.25
C PHE A 113 18.67 10.06 20.96
N SER A 114 17.65 9.72 20.19
CA SER A 114 17.17 10.51 19.07
C SER A 114 15.65 10.63 19.16
N VAL A 115 15.11 11.78 18.72
CA VAL A 115 13.66 12.06 18.74
C VAL A 115 13.20 12.27 17.30
N TYR A 116 12.09 11.61 16.97
CA TYR A 116 11.38 11.74 15.70
C TYR A 116 9.90 11.94 15.99
N VAL A 117 9.27 12.91 15.34
CA VAL A 117 7.86 13.23 15.55
C VAL A 117 7.13 13.14 14.23
N HIS A 118 5.96 12.50 14.25
CA HIS A 118 4.99 12.55 13.18
C HIS A 118 3.70 13.11 13.75
N ALA A 119 3.24 14.23 13.19
CA ALA A 119 1.98 14.86 13.55
C ALA A 119 0.97 14.75 12.39
N SER A 120 -0.22 14.19 12.67
CA SER A 120 -1.24 13.90 11.67
C SER A 120 -1.91 15.13 11.05
N SER A 121 -2.30 16.13 11.85
CA SER A 121 -3.21 17.19 11.38
C SER A 121 -2.51 18.51 11.10
N GLU A 122 -1.92 19.11 12.13
CA GLU A 122 -1.31 20.43 12.12
C GLU A 122 0.17 20.35 12.49
N LYS A 123 0.97 21.29 11.97
CA LYS A 123 2.37 21.39 12.34
C LYS A 123 2.44 21.76 13.82
N PRO A 124 2.95 20.87 14.70
CA PRO A 124 2.98 21.14 16.11
C PRO A 124 3.92 22.30 16.42
N MET A 125 3.57 23.07 17.44
CA MET A 125 4.42 24.12 17.98
C MET A 125 5.20 23.56 19.17
N HIS A 126 6.41 23.10 18.89
CA HIS A 126 7.32 22.60 19.92
C HIS A 126 7.98 23.77 20.66
N VAL A 127 8.03 23.68 21.99
CA VAL A 127 8.70 24.65 22.87
C VAL A 127 10.06 24.14 23.30
N SER A 128 10.17 22.83 23.50
CA SER A 128 11.37 22.15 23.95
C SER A 128 12.37 21.98 22.82
N ARG A 129 13.64 22.30 23.11
CA ARG A 129 14.75 22.14 22.15
C ARG A 129 14.91 20.71 21.60
N TYR A 130 14.39 19.71 22.31
CA TYR A 130 14.49 18.31 21.88
C TYR A 130 13.51 17.95 20.78
N PHE A 131 12.41 18.68 20.64
CA PHE A 131 11.34 18.41 19.68
C PHE A 131 11.34 19.40 18.51
N VAL A 132 11.87 20.61 18.70
CA VAL A 132 12.03 21.60 17.63
C VAL A 132 12.81 21.01 16.44
N GLY A 133 12.17 21.00 15.27
CA GLY A 133 12.77 20.51 14.02
C GLY A 133 12.86 19.00 13.90
N ARG A 134 12.20 18.23 14.78
CA ARG A 134 12.15 16.76 14.72
C ARG A 134 10.95 16.20 13.97
N ASP A 135 10.08 17.05 13.45
CA ASP A 135 8.91 16.65 12.68
C ASP A 135 9.30 16.06 11.32
N ILE A 136 8.81 14.85 11.04
CA ILE A 136 8.89 14.20 9.74
C ILE A 136 7.66 14.59 8.94
N ARG A 137 7.89 14.97 7.68
CA ARG A 137 6.80 15.30 6.75
C ARG A 137 5.97 14.05 6.45
N SER A 138 4.66 14.13 6.68
CA SER A 138 3.73 13.09 6.27
C SER A 138 2.34 13.63 5.95
N GLU A 139 1.57 12.79 5.27
CA GLU A 139 0.13 12.94 5.04
C GLU A 139 -0.68 12.74 6.32
N LYS A 140 -1.94 13.20 6.28
CA LYS A 140 -2.91 13.03 7.36
C LYS A 140 -3.15 11.55 7.67
N VAL A 141 -3.13 11.23 8.95
CA VAL A 141 -3.37 9.90 9.49
C VAL A 141 -4.78 9.82 10.05
N ALA A 142 -5.50 8.77 9.68
CA ALA A 142 -6.81 8.48 10.23
C ALA A 142 -6.73 7.22 11.11
N TRP A 143 -7.43 7.25 12.25
CA TRP A 143 -7.42 6.14 13.19
C TRP A 143 -7.97 4.85 12.58
N GLY A 144 -7.31 3.73 12.84
CA GLY A 144 -7.68 2.40 12.32
C GLY A 144 -7.56 2.25 10.80
N ARG A 145 -6.90 3.19 10.11
CA ARG A 145 -6.66 3.15 8.66
C ARG A 145 -5.21 2.82 8.34
N ILE A 146 -4.96 2.35 7.12
CA ILE A 146 -3.62 2.01 6.61
C ILE A 146 -2.67 3.22 6.68
N SER A 147 -3.18 4.46 6.61
CA SER A 147 -2.36 5.66 6.74
C SER A 147 -1.61 5.75 8.08
N MET A 148 -2.11 5.11 9.14
CA MET A 148 -1.40 5.02 10.43
C MET A 148 -0.17 4.12 10.35
N LEU A 149 -0.29 2.98 9.66
CA LEU A 149 0.84 2.08 9.40
C LEU A 149 1.88 2.76 8.51
N ASP A 150 1.45 3.50 7.49
CA ASP A 150 2.36 4.24 6.61
C ASP A 150 3.12 5.34 7.36
N ALA A 151 2.48 5.99 8.34
CA ALA A 151 3.12 6.96 9.21
C ALA A 151 4.19 6.33 10.12
N GLU A 152 3.88 5.20 10.74
CA GLU A 152 4.82 4.43 11.57
C GLU A 152 6.02 3.94 10.75
N LYS A 153 5.78 3.41 9.54
CA LYS A 153 6.86 3.03 8.61
C LYS A 153 7.78 4.19 8.27
N ARG A 154 7.22 5.40 8.07
CA ARG A 154 8.02 6.61 7.80
C ARG A 154 8.86 7.03 9.00
N LEU A 155 8.31 6.97 10.21
CA LEU A 155 9.05 7.19 11.46
C LEU A 155 10.23 6.22 11.58
N LEU A 156 9.96 4.93 11.43
CA LEU A 156 10.98 3.89 11.52
C LEU A 156 12.05 4.04 10.44
N ALA A 157 11.66 4.32 9.20
CA ALA A 157 12.59 4.55 8.10
C ALA A 157 13.54 5.72 8.37
N HIS A 158 13.02 6.84 8.90
CA HIS A 158 13.86 7.98 9.30
C HIS A 158 14.78 7.65 10.48
N ALA A 159 14.29 6.89 11.44
CA ALA A 159 15.09 6.46 12.59
C ALA A 159 16.24 5.53 12.19
N LEU A 160 16.02 4.65 11.20
CA LEU A 160 17.04 3.74 10.67
C LEU A 160 18.15 4.43 9.86
N LEU A 161 18.00 5.72 9.51
CA LEU A 161 19.07 6.49 8.85
C LEU A 161 20.23 6.83 9.79
N ASP A 162 19.99 6.89 11.11
CA ASP A 162 21.05 7.04 12.10
C ASP A 162 21.54 5.64 12.53
N PRO A 163 22.76 5.23 12.13
CA PRO A 163 23.30 3.91 12.49
C PRO A 163 23.57 3.75 13.98
N ASP A 164 23.56 4.83 14.75
CA ASP A 164 23.70 4.79 16.21
C ASP A 164 22.40 4.33 16.90
N ASN A 165 21.24 4.45 16.24
CA ASN A 165 19.98 3.98 16.81
C ASN A 165 19.96 2.44 16.84
N GLN A 166 20.01 1.86 18.05
CA GLN A 166 20.00 0.42 18.26
C GLN A 166 18.64 -0.09 18.76
N GLN A 167 17.87 0.77 19.43
CA GLN A 167 16.56 0.45 19.99
C GLN A 167 15.53 1.48 19.53
N PHE A 168 14.29 1.05 19.34
CA PHE A 168 13.22 1.89 18.78
C PHE A 168 11.98 1.81 19.68
N VAL A 169 11.49 2.96 20.11
CA VAL A 169 10.33 3.07 21.00
C VAL A 169 9.26 3.89 20.29
N LEU A 170 8.12 3.27 20.00
CA LEU A 170 6.95 3.94 19.43
C LEU A 170 6.05 4.47 20.55
N LEU A 171 5.69 5.75 20.47
CA LEU A 171 4.93 6.46 21.50
C LEU A 171 3.78 7.26 20.88
N SER A 172 2.70 7.41 21.63
CA SER A 172 1.63 8.37 21.34
C SER A 172 1.80 9.66 22.14
N ASP A 173 0.97 10.66 21.86
CA ASP A 173 0.87 11.92 22.60
C ASP A 173 0.47 11.73 24.08
N SER A 174 -0.18 10.61 24.41
CA SER A 174 -0.61 10.27 25.76
C SER A 174 0.44 9.53 26.60
N CYS A 175 1.55 9.09 26.00
CA CYS A 175 2.56 8.31 26.69
C CYS A 175 3.46 9.18 27.58
N ILE A 176 3.80 8.65 28.76
CA ILE A 176 4.72 9.28 29.72
C ILE A 176 5.74 8.26 30.24
N PRO A 177 6.99 8.68 30.55
CA PRO A 177 7.96 7.81 31.20
C PRO A 177 7.62 7.63 32.68
N LEU A 178 7.71 6.39 33.18
CA LEU A 178 7.47 6.05 34.60
C LEU A 178 8.76 5.88 35.42
N HIS A 179 9.89 5.75 34.73
CA HIS A 179 11.22 5.65 35.32
C HIS A 179 12.13 6.73 34.74
N ASN A 180 13.28 6.97 35.39
CA ASN A 180 14.28 7.89 34.86
C ASN A 180 14.95 7.34 33.57
N PHE A 181 15.62 8.23 32.85
CA PHE A 181 16.23 7.89 31.57
C PHE A 181 17.27 6.78 31.67
N ASP A 182 18.17 6.85 32.65
CA ASP A 182 19.21 5.82 32.82
C ASP A 182 18.64 4.43 33.00
N TYR A 183 17.58 4.29 33.79
CA TYR A 183 16.88 3.03 33.97
C TYR A 183 16.32 2.51 32.65
N VAL A 184 15.56 3.34 31.94
CA VAL A 184 14.93 2.96 30.67
C VAL A 184 15.97 2.62 29.61
N TYR A 185 16.99 3.48 29.47
CA TYR A 185 18.08 3.28 28.52
C TYR A 185 18.82 1.96 28.80
N ASN A 186 19.26 1.72 30.03
CA ASN A 186 19.97 0.49 30.37
C ASN A 186 19.08 -0.74 30.17
N TYR A 187 17.81 -0.68 30.56
CA TYR A 187 16.87 -1.78 30.38
C TYR A 187 16.69 -2.14 28.90
N LEU A 188 16.51 -1.14 28.03
CA LEU A 188 16.35 -1.34 26.59
C LEU A 188 17.66 -1.72 25.88
N MET A 189 18.80 -1.24 26.36
CA MET A 189 20.08 -1.50 25.70
C MET A 189 20.68 -2.86 26.05
N TYR A 190 20.37 -3.41 27.23
CA TYR A 190 20.88 -4.71 27.67
C TYR A 190 19.93 -5.89 27.42
N THR A 191 18.72 -5.64 26.92
CA THR A 191 17.80 -6.70 26.50
C THR A 191 18.18 -7.24 25.12
N ASN A 192 18.04 -8.56 24.94
CA ASN A 192 18.21 -9.24 23.65
C ASN A 192 16.86 -9.61 23.00
N VAL A 193 15.76 -9.10 23.55
CA VAL A 193 14.40 -9.34 23.05
C VAL A 193 13.67 -8.03 22.76
N SER A 194 12.76 -8.07 21.78
CA SER A 194 11.84 -6.98 21.49
C SER A 194 10.52 -7.17 22.25
N TYR A 195 9.92 -6.07 22.69
CA TYR A 195 8.64 -6.08 23.38
C TYR A 195 7.54 -5.68 22.41
N VAL A 196 6.65 -6.62 22.08
CA VAL A 196 5.49 -6.38 21.23
C VAL A 196 4.29 -7.00 21.91
N ASP A 197 3.29 -6.19 22.24
CA ASP A 197 2.05 -6.69 22.83
C ASP A 197 1.16 -7.29 21.73
N CYS A 198 0.73 -8.52 21.95
CA CYS A 198 -0.15 -9.22 21.05
C CYS A 198 -1.03 -10.22 21.79
N PHE A 199 -2.28 -10.36 21.34
CA PHE A 199 -3.27 -11.23 21.96
C PHE A 199 -4.11 -11.94 20.90
N GLU A 200 -4.77 -13.02 21.30
CA GLU A 200 -5.78 -13.68 20.49
C GLU A 200 -7.11 -12.94 20.66
N ASP A 201 -7.76 -12.59 19.55
CA ASP A 201 -9.06 -11.93 19.55
C ASP A 201 -10.01 -12.73 18.65
N PRO A 202 -10.90 -13.57 19.21
CA PRO A 202 -11.79 -14.41 18.42
C PRO A 202 -12.86 -13.59 17.66
N GLY A 203 -12.95 -12.29 17.90
CA GLY A 203 -13.93 -11.40 17.27
C GLY A 203 -13.68 -11.14 15.78
N PRO A 204 -14.64 -10.48 15.11
CA PRO A 204 -14.56 -10.15 13.67
C PRO A 204 -13.42 -9.18 13.31
N HIS A 205 -12.83 -8.52 14.30
CA HIS A 205 -11.73 -7.58 14.11
C HIS A 205 -10.35 -8.17 14.45
N GLY A 206 -10.30 -9.36 15.05
CA GLY A 206 -9.08 -10.14 15.28
C GLY A 206 -8.98 -11.30 14.30
N ASN A 207 -9.09 -12.53 14.82
CA ASN A 207 -9.00 -13.77 14.06
C ASN A 207 -10.07 -13.90 12.96
N GLY A 208 -11.19 -13.18 13.05
CA GLY A 208 -12.16 -13.09 11.95
C GLY A 208 -11.59 -12.43 10.67
N ARG A 209 -10.44 -11.74 10.76
CA ARG A 209 -9.71 -11.18 9.61
C ARG A 209 -8.65 -12.12 9.05
N TYR A 210 -8.44 -13.30 9.62
CA TYR A 210 -7.51 -14.29 9.08
C TYR A 210 -7.97 -14.78 7.70
N SER A 211 -7.02 -15.03 6.81
CA SER A 211 -7.24 -15.52 5.46
C SER A 211 -6.27 -16.68 5.21
N GLU A 212 -6.76 -17.77 4.65
CA GLU A 212 -5.94 -18.94 4.29
C GLU A 212 -4.87 -18.61 3.25
N HIS A 213 -5.04 -17.51 2.50
CA HIS A 213 -4.03 -16.98 1.57
C HIS A 213 -2.75 -16.47 2.26
N MET A 214 -2.72 -16.39 3.59
CA MET A 214 -1.51 -16.06 4.35
C MET A 214 -0.63 -17.29 4.62
N LEU A 215 -1.08 -18.51 4.27
CA LEU A 215 -0.24 -19.69 4.32
C LEU A 215 0.73 -19.74 3.13
N PRO A 216 1.95 -20.28 3.33
CA PRO A 216 2.46 -20.88 4.56
C PRO A 216 3.09 -19.88 5.55
N GLU A 217 3.21 -18.60 5.21
CA GLU A 217 4.00 -17.63 5.99
C GLU A 217 3.43 -17.33 7.38
N VAL A 218 2.10 -17.28 7.50
CA VAL A 218 1.41 -17.03 8.77
C VAL A 218 0.35 -18.10 8.99
N GLU A 219 0.68 -19.08 9.84
CA GLU A 219 -0.30 -20.04 10.32
C GLU A 219 -1.35 -19.35 11.20
N LYS A 220 -2.58 -19.88 11.19
CA LYS A 220 -3.67 -19.34 12.03
C LYS A 220 -3.31 -19.27 13.51
N LYS A 221 -2.52 -20.23 13.99
CA LYS A 221 -2.06 -20.29 15.39
C LYS A 221 -1.07 -19.18 15.73
N ASP A 222 -0.41 -18.57 14.74
CA ASP A 222 0.58 -17.50 14.91
C ASP A 222 -0.04 -16.12 14.59
N PHE A 223 -1.24 -16.08 14.00
CA PHE A 223 -1.98 -14.84 13.79
C PHE A 223 -2.45 -14.26 15.13
N ARG A 224 -1.98 -13.06 15.46
CA ARG A 224 -2.30 -12.32 16.68
C ARG A 224 -2.71 -10.89 16.35
N LYS A 225 -3.51 -10.30 17.23
CA LYS A 225 -3.90 -8.90 17.16
C LYS A 225 -3.05 -8.07 18.11
N GLY A 226 -2.59 -6.90 17.66
CA GLY A 226 -1.96 -5.90 18.52
C GLY A 226 -2.98 -4.99 19.20
N SER A 227 -2.52 -4.17 20.13
CA SER A 227 -3.38 -3.18 20.83
C SER A 227 -3.79 -1.99 19.96
N GLN A 228 -3.13 -1.78 18.81
CA GLN A 228 -3.30 -0.64 17.91
C GLN A 228 -4.40 -0.85 16.86
#